data_AF-A0A494UVK4-F1
#
_entry.id   AF-A0A494UVK4-F1
#
_cell.length_a   1.000
_cell.length_b   1.000
_cell.length_c   1.000
_cell.angle_alpha   90.00
_cell.angle_beta   90.00
_cell.angle_gamma   90.00
#
_symmetry.space_group_name_H-M   'P 1'
#
loop_
_entity.id
_entity.type
_entity.pdbx_description
1 polymer ?
#
loop_
_entity_poly.entity_id
_entity_poly.type
_entity_poly.pdbx_seq_one_letter_code
_entity_poly.pdbx_strand_id
1 'polypeptide(L)'
;MTVGQVDVVIVRLLYQGLGDAAIGRRLGLGHRTVQRRIQQLMRRWGVPGRVALGARAQELGLFDGLEAGGRPLGRELLNTA
;
A
#
# COMPACT_ATOMS: atom_id res chain seq x y z
N MET A 1 -14.11 -3.25 -13.12
CA MET A 1 -13.66 -2.94 -11.75
C MET A 1 -12.41 -2.06 -11.81
N THR A 2 -12.56 -0.73 -11.88
CA THR A 2 -11.39 0.16 -12.02
C THR A 2 -10.97 0.67 -10.65
N VAL A 3 -9.82 0.21 -10.15
CA VAL A 3 -9.12 0.83 -9.02
C VAL A 3 -8.31 2.00 -9.56
N GLY A 4 -8.44 3.19 -8.97
CA GLY A 4 -7.68 4.36 -9.42
C GLY A 4 -6.21 4.30 -8.98
N GLN A 5 -5.32 4.98 -9.69
CA GLN A 5 -3.89 5.05 -9.32
C GLN A 5 -3.67 5.52 -7.88
N VAL A 6 -4.40 6.55 -7.43
CA VAL A 6 -4.35 7.03 -6.05
C VAL A 6 -4.78 5.95 -5.05
N ASP A 7 -5.78 5.13 -5.39
CA ASP A 7 -6.29 4.08 -4.52
C ASP A 7 -5.24 2.96 -4.35
N VAL A 8 -4.51 2.61 -5.42
CA VAL A 8 -3.38 1.67 -5.37
C VAL A 8 -2.29 2.18 -4.44
N VAL A 9 -1.90 3.46 -4.56
CA VAL A 9 -0.87 4.05 -3.69
C VAL A 9 -1.33 4.09 -2.23
N ILE A 10 -2.59 4.42 -1.95
CA ILE A 10 -3.15 4.39 -0.58
C ILE A 10 -3.01 2.99 0.02
N VAL A 11 -3.41 1.96 -0.71
CA VAL A 11 -3.37 0.56 -0.24
C VAL A 11 -1.94 0.09 -0.01
N ARG A 12 -1.00 0.49 -0.88
CA ARG A 12 0.44 0.24 -0.70
C ARG A 12 1.00 0.86 0.58
N LEU A 13 0.70 2.14 0.82
CA LEU A 13 1.17 2.81 2.03
C LEU A 13 0.52 2.23 3.29
N LEU A 14 -0.72 1.79 3.18
CA LEU A 14 -1.43 1.11 4.26
C LEU A 14 -0.80 -0.24 4.59
N TYR A 15 -0.41 -1.01 3.57
CA TYR A 15 0.33 -2.27 3.72
C TYR A 15 1.69 -2.07 4.40
N GLN A 16 2.35 -0.94 4.15
CA GLN A 16 3.58 -0.51 4.85
C GLN A 16 3.34 -0.03 6.30
N GLY A 17 2.11 -0.09 6.80
CA GLY A 17 1.76 0.28 8.18
C GLY A 17 1.42 1.76 8.38
N LEU A 18 1.30 2.56 7.32
CA LEU A 18 0.97 3.98 7.48
C LEU A 18 -0.51 4.18 7.89
N GLY A 19 -0.72 5.07 8.86
CA GLY A 19 -2.04 5.59 9.22
C GLY A 19 -2.54 6.63 8.21
N ASP A 20 -3.86 6.81 8.12
CA ASP A 20 -4.49 7.63 7.09
C ASP A 20 -4.01 9.09 7.09
N ALA A 21 -3.63 9.65 8.25
CA ALA A 21 -3.07 11.00 8.35
C ALA A 21 -1.67 11.09 7.72
N ALA A 22 -0.82 10.08 7.92
CA ALA A 22 0.49 10.01 7.28
C ALA A 22 0.37 9.78 5.77
N ILE A 23 -0.57 8.94 5.34
CA ILE A 23 -0.91 8.73 3.93
C ILE A 23 -1.38 10.05 3.31
N GLY A 24 -2.29 10.78 3.97
CA GLY A 24 -2.80 12.06 3.49
C GLY A 24 -1.68 13.07 3.28
N ARG A 25 -0.80 13.23 4.27
CA ARG A 25 0.39 14.11 4.14
C ARG A 25 1.28 13.72 2.96
N ARG A 26 1.55 12.41 2.77
CA ARG A 26 2.43 11.93 1.70
C ARG A 26 1.83 12.12 0.30
N LEU A 27 0.50 12.16 0.18
CA LEU A 27 -0.21 12.29 -1.10
C LEU A 27 -0.77 13.71 -1.34
N GLY A 28 -0.55 14.66 -0.43
CA GLY A 28 -1.19 15.99 -0.52
C GLY A 28 -2.71 15.95 -0.38
N LEU A 29 -3.26 14.93 0.30
CA LEU A 29 -4.69 14.72 0.49
C LEU A 29 -5.11 14.99 1.93
N GLY A 30 -6.33 15.53 2.10
CA GLY A 30 -6.95 15.60 3.42
C GLY A 30 -7.17 14.21 4.02
N HIS A 31 -6.93 14.05 5.33
CA HIS A 31 -7.11 12.78 6.05
C HIS A 31 -8.51 12.14 5.83
N ARG A 32 -9.56 12.96 5.81
CA ARG A 32 -10.95 12.51 5.53
C ARG A 32 -11.13 11.96 4.11
N THR A 33 -10.38 12.49 3.14
CA THR A 33 -10.38 11.99 1.75
C THR A 33 -9.74 10.61 1.68
N VAL A 34 -8.64 10.39 2.40
CA VAL A 34 -7.99 9.07 2.49
C VAL A 34 -8.94 8.06 3.16
N GLN A 35 -9.54 8.42 4.29
CA GLN A 35 -10.54 7.58 4.98
C GLN A 35 -11.70 7.19 4.07
N ARG A 36 -12.27 8.14 3.33
CA ARG A 36 -13.39 7.88 2.40
C ARG A 36 -12.99 6.92 1.29
N ARG A 37 -11.79 7.07 0.72
CA ARG A 37 -11.27 6.18 -0.34
C ARG A 37 -11.03 4.76 0.18
N ILE A 38 -10.43 4.61 1.36
CA ILE A 38 -10.25 3.30 2.02
C ILE A 38 -11.60 2.64 2.25
N GLN A 39 -12.58 3.37 2.79
CA GLN A 39 -13.94 2.87 3.00
C GLN A 39 -14.62 2.44 1.71
N GLN A 40 -14.44 3.17 0.61
CA GLN A 40 -14.94 2.77 -0.70
C GLN A 40 -14.23 1.51 -1.22
N LEU A 41 -12.92 1.38 -1.03
CA LEU A 41 -12.18 0.18 -1.40
C LEU A 41 -12.65 -1.04 -0.61
N MET A 42 -12.83 -0.89 0.71
CA MET A 42 -13.32 -1.98 1.56
C MET A 42 -14.70 -2.47 1.11
N ARG A 43 -15.64 -1.55 0.85
CA ARG A 43 -16.97 -1.92 0.33
C ARG A 43 -16.88 -2.57 -1.06
N ARG A 44 -16.05 -2.03 -1.96
CA ARG A 44 -15.90 -2.58 -3.32
C ARG A 44 -15.27 -3.97 -3.33
N TRP A 45 -14.39 -4.28 -2.39
CA TRP A 45 -13.68 -5.55 -2.32
C TRP A 45 -14.28 -6.52 -1.30
N GLY A 46 -15.36 -6.13 -0.62
CA GLY A 46 -16.06 -6.98 0.35
C GLY A 46 -15.22 -7.33 1.58
N VAL A 47 -14.28 -6.48 1.98
CA VAL A 47 -13.38 -6.75 3.11
C VAL A 47 -13.82 -6.00 4.37
N PRO A 48 -13.71 -6.62 5.56
CA PRO A 48 -14.27 -6.09 6.81
C PRO A 48 -13.43 -4.99 7.45
N GLY A 49 -12.21 -4.74 6.98
CA GLY A 49 -11.32 -3.79 7.61
C GLY A 49 -10.04 -3.53 6.84
N ARG A 50 -9.25 -2.59 7.35
CA ARG A 50 -8.03 -2.12 6.67
C ARG A 50 -6.92 -3.16 6.58
N VAL A 51 -6.80 -4.04 7.58
CA VAL A 51 -5.85 -5.16 7.55
C VAL A 51 -6.25 -6.14 6.44
N ALA A 52 -7.53 -6.52 6.40
CA ALA A 52 -8.07 -7.37 5.34
C ALA A 52 -7.96 -6.71 3.95
N LEU A 53 -8.07 -5.37 3.87
CA LEU A 53 -7.83 -4.62 2.64
C LEU A 53 -6.40 -4.76 2.14
N GLY A 54 -5.41 -4.67 3.03
CA GLY A 54 -4.00 -4.90 2.71
C GLY A 54 -3.71 -6.33 2.23
N ALA A 55 -4.26 -7.33 2.93
CA ALA A 55 -4.13 -8.74 2.55
C ALA A 55 -4.76 -9.00 1.17
N ARG A 56 -5.99 -8.49 0.94
CA ARG A 56 -6.67 -8.63 -0.34
C ARG A 56 -5.91 -7.97 -1.49
N ALA A 57 -5.20 -6.88 -1.22
CA ALA A 57 -4.37 -6.23 -2.23
C ALA A 57 -3.15 -7.06 -2.65
N GLN A 58 -2.55 -7.78 -1.69
CA GLN A 58 -1.48 -8.73 -1.95
C GLN A 58 -2.00 -9.91 -2.78
N GLU A 59 -3.16 -10.46 -2.45
CA GLU A 59 -3.81 -11.52 -3.25
C GLU A 59 -4.12 -11.09 -4.69
N LEU A 60 -4.36 -9.79 -4.92
CA LEU A 60 -4.61 -9.20 -6.23
C LEU A 60 -3.33 -8.83 -7.00
N GLY A 61 -2.14 -9.10 -6.46
CA GLY A 61 -0.86 -8.78 -7.11
C GLY A 61 -0.58 -7.28 -7.22
N LEU A 62 -1.25 -6.44 -6.42
CA LEU A 62 -1.08 -4.97 -6.49
C LEU A 62 0.31 -4.49 -6.03
N PHE A 63 1.13 -5.40 -5.51
CA PHE A 63 2.46 -5.13 -4.98
C PHE A 63 3.59 -5.77 -5.80
N ASP A 64 3.29 -6.49 -6.88
CA ASP A 64 4.30 -7.27 -7.63
C ASP A 64 5.34 -6.37 -8.32
N GLY A 65 5.03 -5.09 -8.55
CA GLY A 65 6.00 -4.08 -9.01
C GLY A 65 6.93 -3.51 -7.93
N LEU A 66 6.80 -3.96 -6.67
CA LEU A 66 7.59 -3.48 -5.53
C LEU A 66 8.71 -4.46 -5.16
N GLU A 67 8.51 -5.74 -5.46
CA GLU A 67 9.50 -6.80 -5.33
C GLU A 67 10.65 -6.63 -6.34
N ALA A 68 10.39 -6.02 -7.50
CA ALA A 68 11.42 -5.69 -8.50
C ALA A 68 12.41 -4.58 -8.06
N GLY A 69 12.23 -3.99 -6.88
CA GLY A 69 13.13 -2.99 -6.29
C GLY A 69 13.72 -3.41 -4.94
N GLY A 70 13.52 -4.66 -4.51
CA GLY A 70 14.16 -5.21 -3.34
C GLY A 70 15.64 -5.47 -3.63
N ARG A 71 16.51 -4.48 -3.41
CA ARG A 71 17.93 -4.79 -3.21
C ARG A 71 18.00 -5.82 -2.08
N PRO A 72 18.61 -7.00 -2.26
CA PRO A 72 18.99 -7.81 -1.12
C PRO A 72 19.99 -6.99 -0.29
N LEU A 73 19.55 -6.55 0.89
CA LEU A 73 20.46 -6.03 1.90
C LEU A 73 21.44 -7.16 2.25
N GLY A 74 22.71 -6.99 1.88
CA GLY A 74 23.83 -7.62 2.59
C GLY A 74 24.36 -8.94 2.03
N ARG A 75 24.66 -9.05 0.73
CA ARG A 75 25.55 -10.13 0.24
C ARG A 75 26.77 -9.72 -0.59
N GLU A 76 27.08 -8.44 -0.73
CA GLU A 76 28.26 -8.01 -1.48
C GLU A 76 29.02 -6.91 -0.75
N LEU A 77 29.71 -7.28 0.33
CA LEU A 77 31.03 -6.77 0.76
C LEU A 77 31.68 -7.80 1.71
N LEU A 78 31.79 -9.05 1.23
CA LEU A 78 32.71 -10.06 1.78
C LEU A 78 33.99 -10.16 0.91
N ASN A 79 34.45 -9.05 0.32
CA ASN A 79 35.78 -9.06 -0.26
C ASN A 79 36.43 -7.66 -0.31
N THR A 80 36.99 -7.24 0.83
CA THR A 80 38.20 -6.42 0.91
C THR A 80 38.76 -6.59 2.32
N ALA A 81 39.58 -7.63 2.52
CA ALA A 81 40.72 -7.71 3.43
C ALA A 81 41.27 -9.14 3.39
#